data_AF-A0A2A2D0N5-F1
#
_entry.id   AF-A0A2A2D0N5-F1
#
_cell.length_a   1.000
_cell.length_b   1.000
_cell.length_c   1.000
_cell.angle_alpha   90.00
_cell.angle_beta   90.00
_cell.angle_gamma   90.00
#
_symmetry.space_group_name_H-M   'P 1'
#
loop_
_entity.id
_entity.type
_entity.pdbx_description
1 polymer ?
#
loop_
_entity_poly.entity_id
_entity_poly.type
_entity_poly.pdbx_seq_one_letter_code
_entity_poly.pdbx_strand_id
1 'polypeptide(L)'
;MLYAAGVAALVGPAALLLVGCEPAEAGGLNSVAVAVTTDKRATGRLQHDGYPVQWLSCIGTAEAGGSTDKGSPRPVSAVGVDCEGRTGGGQKIIVYGRVTGIHGETCVRGKLTGKVDGKTVFTASVLGECEGSGA
;
A
#
# COMPACT_ATOMS: atom_id res chain seq x y z
N MET A 1 36.51 -44.54 26.16
CA MET A 1 37.79 -43.88 25.88
C MET A 1 37.50 -42.42 25.52
N LEU A 2 37.90 -41.50 26.39
CA LEU A 2 38.02 -40.06 26.11
C LEU A 2 39.05 -39.84 24.98
N TYR A 3 38.94 -38.75 24.22
CA TYR A 3 39.88 -37.61 24.29
C TYR A 3 39.40 -36.46 23.40
N ALA A 4 39.41 -35.27 24.00
CA ALA A 4 39.05 -33.98 23.43
C ALA A 4 40.23 -33.29 22.74
N ALA A 5 39.93 -32.45 21.75
CA ALA A 5 40.64 -31.23 21.30
C ALA A 5 39.85 -30.68 20.09
N GLY A 6 39.44 -29.43 19.93
CA GLY A 6 39.75 -28.17 20.59
C GLY A 6 39.96 -27.10 19.52
N VAL A 7 39.07 -26.09 19.47
CA VAL A 7 39.26 -24.69 18.98
C VAL A 7 39.38 -24.54 17.43
N ALA A 8 38.70 -23.64 16.69
CA ALA A 8 38.58 -22.19 16.87
C ALA A 8 37.37 -21.59 16.12
N ALA A 9 36.83 -20.52 16.67
CA ALA A 9 35.76 -19.70 16.12
C ALA A 9 36.18 -18.87 14.90
N LEU A 10 35.26 -18.68 13.95
CA LEU A 10 35.09 -17.40 13.26
C LEU A 10 33.61 -17.02 13.31
N VAL A 11 33.35 -16.13 14.27
CA VAL A 11 32.14 -15.35 14.42
C VAL A 11 32.04 -14.42 13.22
N GLY A 12 30.92 -14.44 12.53
CA GLY A 12 30.57 -13.44 11.54
C GLY A 12 29.10 -13.57 11.19
N PRO A 13 28.18 -12.86 11.87
CA PRO A 13 26.82 -12.80 11.39
C PRO A 13 26.89 -12.03 10.08
N ALA A 14 26.63 -12.71 8.96
CA ALA A 14 26.21 -12.04 7.75
C ALA A 14 24.84 -11.42 8.05
N ALA A 15 24.87 -10.24 8.67
CA ALA A 15 23.73 -9.33 8.67
C ALA A 15 23.53 -8.93 7.21
N LEU A 16 22.75 -9.72 6.49
CA LEU A 16 22.00 -9.22 5.36
C LEU A 16 21.13 -8.12 5.94
N LEU A 17 21.63 -6.89 5.91
CA LEU A 17 20.81 -5.70 6.02
C LEU A 17 19.91 -5.73 4.79
N LEU A 18 18.86 -6.54 4.84
CA LEU A 18 17.60 -6.17 4.23
C LEU A 18 17.36 -4.79 4.82
N VAL A 19 17.62 -3.76 4.01
CA VAL A 19 17.05 -2.44 4.23
C VAL A 19 15.55 -2.64 4.17
N GLY A 20 15.01 -3.15 5.28
CA GLY A 20 13.60 -3.18 5.54
C GLY A 20 13.15 -1.77 5.32
N CYS A 21 12.18 -1.60 4.43
CA CYS A 21 11.59 -0.33 4.11
C CYS A 21 11.15 0.31 5.44
N GLU A 22 12.00 1.16 6.02
CA GLU A 22 11.72 1.84 7.27
C GLU A 22 10.48 2.68 7.00
N PRO A 23 9.33 2.43 7.66
CA PRO A 23 8.20 3.30 7.50
C PRO A 23 8.66 4.68 7.97
N ALA A 24 8.63 5.66 7.07
CA ALA A 24 8.98 7.02 7.43
C ALA A 24 8.08 7.46 8.59
N GLU A 25 8.64 7.47 9.80
CA GLU A 25 8.09 8.02 11.04
C GLU A 25 8.07 9.55 10.90
N ALA A 26 7.33 10.05 9.90
CA ALA A 26 7.20 11.46 9.56
C ALA A 26 5.71 11.81 9.42
N GLY A 27 4.86 11.28 10.32
CA GLY A 27 3.47 11.73 10.56
C GLY A 27 2.54 11.87 9.33
N GLY A 28 2.93 11.34 8.17
CA GLY A 28 2.30 11.57 6.88
C GLY A 28 2.07 10.25 6.14
N LEU A 29 1.35 10.32 5.02
CA LEU A 29 1.02 9.14 4.25
C LEU A 29 2.27 8.50 3.62
N ASN A 30 2.43 7.20 3.87
CA ASN A 30 3.43 6.38 3.20
C ASN A 30 2.84 5.83 1.89
N SER A 31 3.48 6.13 0.76
CA SER A 31 2.98 5.75 -0.56
C SER A 31 2.92 4.24 -0.79
N VAL A 32 3.86 3.48 -0.21
CA VAL A 32 3.89 2.01 -0.29
C VAL A 32 2.73 1.42 0.51
N ALA A 33 2.54 1.88 1.75
CA ALA A 33 1.43 1.44 2.59
C ALA A 33 0.07 1.76 1.94
N VAL A 34 -0.06 2.96 1.36
CA VAL A 34 -1.25 3.36 0.59
C VAL A 34 -1.48 2.43 -0.60
N ALA A 35 -0.45 2.14 -1.39
CA ALA A 35 -0.55 1.27 -2.57
C ALA A 35 -1.02 -0.14 -2.19
N VAL A 36 -0.36 -0.77 -1.20
CA VAL A 36 -0.69 -2.12 -0.73
C VAL A 36 -2.10 -2.18 -0.15
N THR A 37 -2.49 -1.18 0.65
CA THR A 37 -3.83 -1.16 1.26
C THR A 37 -4.90 -0.92 0.20
N THR A 38 -4.65 -0.02 -0.75
CA THR A 38 -5.57 0.24 -1.86
C THR A 38 -5.76 -0.99 -2.74
N ASP A 39 -4.68 -1.74 -3.04
CA ASP A 39 -4.74 -3.00 -3.77
C ASP A 39 -5.71 -3.98 -3.09
N LYS A 40 -5.45 -4.32 -1.82
CA LYS A 40 -6.29 -5.26 -1.05
C LYS A 40 -7.76 -4.83 -1.05
N ARG A 41 -8.04 -3.54 -0.82
CA ARG A 41 -9.40 -3.01 -0.67
C ARG A 41 -10.12 -2.86 -2.00
N ALA A 42 -9.42 -2.43 -3.06
CA ALA A 42 -9.98 -2.35 -4.40
C ALA A 42 -10.25 -3.75 -4.96
N THR A 43 -9.34 -4.70 -4.75
CA THR A 43 -9.50 -6.11 -5.13
C THR A 43 -10.73 -6.73 -4.44
N GLY A 44 -10.89 -6.51 -3.14
CA GLY A 44 -12.07 -6.98 -2.39
C GLY A 44 -13.37 -6.35 -2.89
N ARG A 45 -13.36 -5.03 -3.18
CA ARG A 45 -14.52 -4.32 -3.71
C ARG A 45 -14.93 -4.82 -5.09
N LEU A 46 -13.98 -4.98 -6.00
CA LEU A 46 -14.23 -5.51 -7.35
C LEU A 46 -14.84 -6.91 -7.30
N GLN A 47 -14.28 -7.79 -6.46
CA GLN A 47 -14.84 -9.12 -6.26
C GLN A 47 -16.27 -9.08 -5.70
N HIS A 48 -16.52 -8.22 -4.72
CA HIS A 48 -17.86 -8.03 -4.15
C HIS A 48 -18.87 -7.54 -5.19
N ASP A 49 -18.46 -6.63 -6.07
CA ASP A 49 -19.30 -6.07 -7.14
C ASP A 49 -19.42 -7.00 -8.36
N GLY A 50 -18.90 -8.25 -8.29
CA GLY A 50 -19.06 -9.27 -9.33
C GLY A 50 -17.98 -9.26 -10.41
N TYR A 51 -16.86 -8.58 -10.19
CA TYR A 51 -15.70 -8.57 -11.08
C TYR A 51 -14.60 -9.48 -10.50
N PRO A 52 -14.53 -10.77 -10.88
CA PRO A 52 -13.54 -11.69 -10.34
C PRO A 52 -12.14 -11.23 -10.76
N VAL A 53 -11.32 -10.81 -9.79
CA VAL A 53 -9.97 -10.29 -10.04
C VAL A 53 -9.00 -11.47 -10.18
N GLN A 54 -8.28 -11.52 -11.30
CA GLN A 54 -7.18 -12.49 -11.48
C GLN A 54 -5.90 -11.96 -10.85
N TRP A 55 -5.62 -10.68 -11.06
CA TRP A 55 -4.54 -9.95 -10.41
C TRP A 55 -4.82 -8.45 -10.50
N LEU A 56 -4.31 -7.71 -9.52
CA LEU A 56 -4.28 -6.26 -9.46
C LEU A 56 -2.94 -5.88 -8.83
N SER A 57 -2.35 -4.77 -9.26
CA SER A 57 -1.13 -4.22 -8.67
C SER A 57 -1.23 -2.71 -8.67
N CYS A 58 -0.86 -2.08 -7.57
CA CYS A 58 -0.97 -0.65 -7.36
C CYS A 58 0.39 0.00 -7.15
N ILE A 59 0.57 1.19 -7.70
CA ILE A 59 1.70 2.07 -7.46
C ILE A 59 1.17 3.32 -6.74
N GLY A 60 1.83 3.68 -5.64
CA GLY A 60 1.55 4.91 -4.90
C GLY A 60 2.62 5.95 -5.18
N THR A 61 2.19 7.16 -5.52
CA THR A 61 3.06 8.32 -5.74
C THR A 61 2.73 9.37 -4.69
N ALA A 62 3.65 9.60 -3.77
CA ALA A 62 3.51 10.67 -2.78
C ALA A 62 3.41 12.01 -3.50
N GLU A 63 2.41 12.82 -3.15
CA GLU A 63 2.40 14.20 -3.62
C GLU A 63 3.50 14.98 -2.91
N ALA A 64 4.18 15.87 -3.64
CA ALA A 64 5.27 16.66 -3.11
C ALA A 64 4.78 17.48 -1.91
N GLY A 65 5.26 17.15 -0.71
CA GLY A 65 5.13 18.01 0.45
C GLY A 65 5.96 19.27 0.21
N GLY A 66 5.36 20.45 0.37
CA GLY A 66 6.13 21.70 0.36
C GLY A 66 7.17 21.73 1.49
N SER A 67 7.96 22.80 1.58
CA SER A 67 8.82 23.02 2.74
C SER A 67 8.13 23.92 3.77
N THR A 68 8.47 23.79 5.05
CA THR A 68 8.11 24.78 6.08
C THR A 68 8.91 26.07 5.86
N ASP A 69 8.52 27.16 6.51
CA ASP A 69 9.25 28.45 6.45
C ASP A 69 10.69 28.33 7.01
N LYS A 70 11.00 27.22 7.69
CA LYS A 70 12.31 26.85 8.22
C LYS A 70 13.08 25.88 7.32
N GLY A 71 12.57 25.55 6.13
CA GLY A 71 13.21 24.68 5.14
C GLY A 71 13.07 23.18 5.42
N SER A 72 12.25 22.76 6.39
CA SER A 72 12.02 21.34 6.67
C SER A 72 10.95 20.76 5.74
N PRO A 73 11.07 19.50 5.27
CA PRO A 73 10.03 18.85 4.48
C PRO A 73 8.70 18.78 5.24
N ARG A 74 7.58 19.11 4.58
CA ARG A 74 6.24 18.90 5.14
C ARG A 74 5.83 17.44 5.02
N PRO A 75 5.04 16.91 5.97
CA PRO A 75 4.44 15.58 5.85
C PRO A 75 3.62 15.44 4.57
N VAL A 76 3.66 14.25 3.97
CA VAL A 76 2.86 13.91 2.79
C VAL A 76 1.39 13.83 3.21
N SER A 77 0.55 14.73 2.68
CA SER A 77 -0.88 14.80 3.00
C SER A 77 -1.77 14.02 2.03
N ALA A 78 -1.23 13.62 0.87
CA ALA A 78 -1.96 12.89 -0.15
C ALA A 78 -1.01 12.03 -1.00
N VAL A 79 -1.54 10.92 -1.47
CA VAL A 79 -0.85 9.97 -2.35
C VAL A 79 -1.75 9.70 -3.55
N GLY A 80 -1.22 9.92 -4.75
CA GLY A 80 -1.84 9.44 -5.97
C GLY A 80 -1.67 7.94 -6.09
N VAL A 81 -2.72 7.22 -6.44
CA VAL A 81 -2.67 5.76 -6.67
C VAL A 81 -3.08 5.47 -8.10
N ASP A 82 -2.33 4.58 -8.73
CA ASP A 82 -2.65 4.00 -10.01
C ASP A 82 -2.46 2.48 -9.92
N CYS A 83 -3.52 1.74 -10.24
CA CYS A 83 -3.53 0.29 -10.23
C CYS A 83 -3.93 -0.24 -11.58
N GLU A 84 -3.22 -1.27 -12.03
CA GLU A 84 -3.55 -2.03 -13.22
C GLU A 84 -3.77 -3.51 -12.86
N GLY A 85 -4.68 -4.16 -13.58
CA GLY A 85 -5.05 -5.54 -13.33
C GLY A 85 -5.81 -6.20 -14.47
N ARG A 86 -6.20 -7.45 -14.24
CA ARG A 86 -7.15 -8.16 -15.09
C ARG A 86 -8.17 -8.96 -14.29
N THR A 87 -9.38 -9.07 -14.84
CA THR A 87 -10.38 -10.01 -14.34
C THR A 87 -10.02 -11.44 -14.76
N GLY A 88 -10.63 -12.45 -14.15
CA GLY A 88 -10.52 -13.84 -14.57
C GLY A 88 -11.01 -14.09 -16.00
N GLY A 89 -11.87 -13.21 -16.53
CA GLY A 89 -12.29 -13.21 -17.94
C GLY A 89 -11.34 -12.46 -18.88
N GLY A 90 -10.20 -11.94 -18.38
CA GLY A 90 -9.20 -11.23 -19.17
C GLY A 90 -9.47 -9.74 -19.40
N GLN A 91 -10.54 -9.18 -18.84
CA GLN A 91 -10.87 -7.76 -19.00
C GLN A 91 -9.89 -6.89 -18.23
N LYS A 92 -9.46 -5.76 -18.82
CA LYS A 92 -8.55 -4.82 -18.15
C LYS A 92 -9.24 -4.18 -16.94
N ILE A 93 -8.54 -4.16 -15.80
CA ILE A 93 -8.92 -3.42 -14.60
C ILE A 93 -8.01 -2.20 -14.48
N ILE A 94 -8.60 -1.05 -14.18
CA ILE A 94 -7.89 0.18 -13.83
C ILE A 94 -8.52 0.74 -12.56
N VAL A 95 -7.73 1.00 -11.52
CA VAL A 95 -8.19 1.72 -10.33
C VAL A 95 -7.25 2.88 -10.10
N TYR A 96 -7.79 4.09 -10.01
CA TYR A 96 -6.96 5.28 -9.84
C TYR A 96 -7.64 6.30 -8.95
N GLY A 97 -6.83 7.19 -8.38
CA GLY A 97 -7.35 8.33 -7.66
C GLY A 97 -6.38 8.90 -6.64
N ARG A 98 -6.92 9.68 -5.71
CA ARG A 98 -6.15 10.41 -4.71
C ARG A 98 -6.56 9.96 -3.32
N VAL A 99 -5.62 9.40 -2.59
CA VAL A 99 -5.77 8.94 -1.21
C VAL A 99 -5.29 10.05 -0.27
N THR A 100 -6.11 10.39 0.71
CA THR A 100 -5.83 11.43 1.70
C THR A 100 -5.78 10.88 3.13
N GLY A 101 -6.05 9.59 3.31
CA GLY A 101 -6.00 8.93 4.60
C GLY A 101 -5.93 7.42 4.45
N ILE A 102 -5.21 6.78 5.36
CA ILE A 102 -5.35 5.34 5.64
C ILE A 102 -5.52 5.18 7.14
N HIS A 103 -6.41 4.28 7.56
CA HIS A 103 -6.58 3.94 8.97
C HIS A 103 -6.36 2.44 9.11
N GLY A 104 -5.25 2.07 9.77
CA GLY A 104 -4.78 0.69 9.81
C GLY A 104 -4.60 0.09 8.41
N GLU A 105 -4.87 -1.21 8.28
CA GLU A 105 -4.89 -1.91 6.99
C GLU A 105 -6.31 -2.04 6.41
N THR A 106 -7.33 -1.49 7.08
CA THR A 106 -8.75 -1.73 6.80
C THR A 106 -9.46 -0.66 6.00
N CYS A 107 -8.89 0.55 6.01
CA CYS A 107 -9.55 1.73 5.52
C CYS A 107 -8.62 2.54 4.61
N VAL A 108 -9.10 2.87 3.42
CA VAL A 108 -8.53 3.88 2.53
C VAL A 108 -9.54 4.99 2.36
N ARG A 109 -9.16 6.22 2.69
CA ARG A 109 -9.96 7.42 2.51
C ARG A 109 -9.38 8.26 1.38
N GLY A 110 -10.24 8.71 0.48
CA GLY A 110 -9.85 9.46 -0.71
C GLY A 110 -10.79 9.18 -1.87
N LYS A 111 -10.63 9.91 -2.97
CA LYS A 111 -11.48 9.74 -4.16
C LYS A 111 -10.84 8.74 -5.10
N LEU A 112 -11.45 7.57 -5.24
CA LEU A 112 -10.99 6.47 -6.09
C LEU A 112 -12.06 6.10 -7.11
N THR A 113 -11.62 5.76 -8.31
CA THR A 113 -12.46 5.32 -9.42
C THR A 113 -11.94 3.99 -9.92
N GLY A 114 -12.82 2.98 -9.95
CA GLY A 114 -12.53 1.69 -10.57
C GLY A 114 -13.19 1.56 -11.93
N LYS A 115 -12.45 1.02 -12.89
CA LYS A 115 -12.92 0.73 -14.24
C LYS A 115 -12.60 -0.71 -14.61
N VAL A 116 -13.54 -1.35 -15.30
CA VAL A 116 -13.34 -2.65 -15.95
C VAL A 116 -13.72 -2.50 -17.42
N ASP A 117 -12.80 -2.86 -18.30
CA ASP A 117 -12.97 -2.76 -19.75
C ASP A 117 -13.41 -1.35 -20.20
N GLY A 118 -12.78 -0.32 -19.59
CA GLY A 118 -13.07 1.09 -19.85
C GLY A 118 -14.34 1.64 -19.19
N LYS A 119 -15.22 0.79 -18.66
CA LYS A 119 -16.47 1.21 -17.98
C LYS A 119 -16.20 1.46 -16.51
N THR A 120 -16.68 2.59 -15.98
CA THR A 120 -16.63 2.86 -14.53
C THR A 120 -17.57 1.92 -13.80
N VAL A 121 -17.01 1.13 -12.89
CA VAL A 121 -17.76 0.14 -12.09
C VAL A 121 -17.99 0.60 -10.66
N PHE A 122 -17.12 1.48 -10.14
CA PHE A 122 -17.38 2.19 -8.90
C PHE A 122 -16.69 3.56 -8.88
N THR A 123 -17.23 4.45 -8.05
CA THR A 123 -16.54 5.63 -7.53
C THR A 123 -16.77 5.64 -6.03
N ALA A 124 -15.70 5.78 -5.26
CA ALA A 124 -15.75 5.69 -3.81
C ALA A 124 -14.90 6.78 -3.17
N SER A 125 -15.41 7.34 -2.07
CA SER A 125 -14.64 8.23 -1.18
C SER A 125 -13.94 7.48 -0.04
N VAL A 126 -14.32 6.20 0.13
CA VAL A 126 -13.82 5.28 1.14
C VAL A 126 -13.81 3.87 0.53
N LEU A 127 -12.70 3.14 0.69
CA LEU A 127 -12.65 1.70 0.45
C LEU A 127 -12.40 0.96 1.76
N GLY A 128 -13.23 -0.05 2.03
CA GLY A 128 -13.21 -0.84 3.25
C GLY A 128 -14.04 -0.22 4.37
N GLU A 129 -13.70 -0.58 5.60
CA GLU A 129 -14.44 -0.18 6.81
C GLU A 129 -13.63 0.90 7.54
N CYS A 130 -13.98 2.16 7.30
CA CYS A 130 -13.39 3.30 7.98
C CYS A 130 -14.11 3.66 9.29
N GLU A 131 -15.19 2.97 9.63
CA GLU A 131 -15.94 3.13 10.88
C GLU A 131 -15.93 1.80 11.65
N GLY A 132 -15.28 1.80 12.82
CA GLY A 132 -15.19 0.69 13.78
C GLY A 132 -13.85 0.70 14.55
N SER A 133 -13.74 1.10 15.82
CA SER A 133 -14.74 1.22 16.88
C SER A 133 -14.70 2.60 17.54
N GLY A 134 -15.85 3.28 17.58
CA GLY A 134 -16.16 4.06 18.77
C GLY A 134 -16.44 3.08 19.91
N ALA A 135 -15.65 3.20 20.97
CA ALA A 135 -15.98 2.80 22.34
C ALA A 135 -15.33 3.82 23.27
#